data_AF-A0A920W7I1-F1
#
_entry.id   AF-A0A920W7I1-F1
#
_cell.length_a   1.000
_cell.length_b   1.000
_cell.length_c   1.000
_cell.angle_alpha   90.00
_cell.angle_beta   90.00
_cell.angle_gamma   90.00
#
_symmetry.space_group_name_H-M   'P 1'
#
loop_
_entity.id
_entity.type
_entity.pdbx_description
1 polymer ?
#
loop_
_entity_poly.entity_id
_entity_poly.type
_entity_poly.pdbx_seq_one_letter_code
_entity_poly.pdbx_strand_id
1 'polypeptide(L)' 'MSGAQVFARACKEEGVKGLFCCPGNYDVVHAIMDTGIPTYSGRHEGSLCHAADAFCRATGEGRRNIWN' A
#
# COMPACT_ATOMS: atom_id res chain seq x y z
N MET A 1 8.80 11.64 -14.65
CA MET A 1 7.73 11.05 -13.82
C MET A 1 7.22 9.81 -14.55
N SER A 2 7.39 8.62 -13.98
CA SER A 2 6.89 7.36 -14.58
C SER A 2 5.45 7.07 -14.13
N GLY A 3 4.77 6.11 -14.79
CA GLY A 3 3.43 5.67 -14.35
C GLY A 3 3.41 5.17 -12.91
N ALA A 4 4.46 4.47 -12.47
CA ALA A 4 4.64 4.03 -11.09
C ALA A 4 4.72 5.21 -10.11
N GLN A 5 5.43 6.28 -10.46
CA GLN A 5 5.52 7.49 -9.64
C GLN A 5 4.19 8.25 -9.57
N VAL A 6 3.41 8.29 -10.66
CA VAL A 6 2.06 8.88 -10.66
C VAL A 6 1.14 8.11 -9.72
N PHE A 7 1.16 6.77 -9.79
CA PHE A 7 0.39 5.91 -8.90
C PHE A 7 0.78 6.10 -7.43
N ALA A 8 2.08 6.08 -7.12
CA ALA A 8 2.57 6.28 -5.77
C ALA A 8 2.19 7.64 -5.19
N ARG A 9 2.25 8.70 -6.01
CA ARG A 9 1.78 10.04 -5.62
C ARG A 9 0.29 10.03 -5.28
N ALA A 10 -0.54 9.42 -6.11
CA ALA A 10 -1.97 9.30 -5.84
C ALA A 10 -2.23 8.55 -4.52
N CYS A 11 -1.54 7.43 -4.27
CA CYS A 11 -1.63 6.70 -3.01
C CYS A 11 -1.24 7.56 -1.79
N LYS A 12 -0.21 8.41 -1.93
CA LYS A 12 0.20 9.34 -0.88
C LYS A 12 -0.87 10.40 -0.61
N GLU A 13 -1.44 10.98 -1.67
CA GLU A 13 -2.50 12.00 -1.59
C GLU A 13 -3.79 11.43 -0.95
N GLU A 14 -4.15 10.18 -1.28
CA GLU A 14 -5.26 9.44 -0.65
C GLU A 14 -4.95 8.99 0.79
N GLY A 15 -3.72 9.20 1.26
CA GLY A 15 -3.31 8.91 2.62
C GLY A 15 -3.14 7.42 2.91
N VAL A 16 -2.79 6.60 1.90
CA VAL A 16 -2.45 5.18 2.07
C VAL A 16 -1.33 5.02 3.11
N LYS A 17 -1.46 4.00 3.97
CA LYS A 17 -0.65 3.84 5.19
C LYS A 17 0.27 2.63 5.19
N GLY A 18 0.05 1.71 4.26
CA GLY A 18 0.92 0.58 4.04
C GLY A 18 0.58 -0.12 2.74
N LEU A 19 1.60 -0.64 2.07
CA LEU A 19 1.46 -1.52 0.91
C LEU A 19 1.83 -2.94 1.34
N PHE A 20 0.99 -3.92 1.02
CA PHE A 20 1.27 -5.34 1.25
C PHE A 20 1.30 -6.04 -0.10
N CYS A 21 2.47 -6.47 -0.57
CA CYS A 21 2.60 -7.10 -1.88
C CYS A 21 3.74 -8.12 -1.96
N CYS A 22 3.54 -9.17 -2.75
CA CYS A 22 4.59 -10.15 -3.07
C CYS A 22 5.62 -9.47 -4.00
N PRO A 23 6.92 -9.84 -3.94
CA PRO A 23 7.91 -9.28 -4.85
C PRO A 23 7.58 -9.64 -6.31
N GLY A 24 7.53 -8.64 -7.18
CA GLY A 24 7.27 -8.85 -8.61
C GLY A 24 7.34 -7.57 -9.41
N ASN A 25 6.55 -6.55 -9.03
CA ASN A 25 6.57 -5.24 -9.68
C ASN A 25 7.39 -4.24 -8.86
N TYR A 26 8.72 -4.32 -9.01
CA TYR A 26 9.64 -3.49 -8.24
C TYR A 26 9.54 -2.01 -8.57
N ASP A 27 9.18 -1.63 -9.80
CA ASP A 27 9.01 -0.23 -10.18
C ASP A 27 7.94 0.46 -9.34
N VAL A 28 6.79 -0.20 -9.13
CA VAL A 28 5.70 0.31 -8.30
C VAL A 28 6.07 0.27 -6.82
N VAL A 29 6.69 -0.81 -6.36
CA VAL A 29 7.09 -0.95 -4.94
C VAL A 29 8.09 0.14 -4.57
N HIS A 30 9.14 0.34 -5.37
CA HIS A 30 10.12 1.39 -5.13
C HIS A 30 9.50 2.78 -5.21
N ALA A 31 8.63 3.04 -6.20
CA ALA A 31 7.94 4.32 -6.28
C ALA A 31 7.08 4.61 -5.03
N ILE A 32 6.40 3.60 -4.46
CA ILE A 32 5.64 3.75 -3.21
C ILE A 32 6.58 3.97 -2.02
N MET A 33 7.68 3.22 -1.92
CA MET A 33 8.68 3.41 -0.86
C MET A 33 9.24 4.84 -0.87
N ASP A 34 9.54 5.40 -2.04
CA ASP A 34 10.05 6.76 -2.21
C ASP A 34 9.08 7.84 -1.69
N THR A 35 7.78 7.54 -1.59
CA THR A 35 6.80 8.46 -1.00
C THR A 35 6.83 8.48 0.52
N GLY A 36 7.50 7.52 1.16
CA GLY A 36 7.55 7.29 2.60
C GLY A 36 6.47 6.34 3.13
N ILE A 37 5.70 5.69 2.26
CA ILE A 37 4.70 4.69 2.67
C ILE A 37 5.44 3.37 2.99
N PRO A 38 5.24 2.77 4.18
CA PRO A 38 5.84 1.48 4.50
C PRO A 38 5.33 0.38 3.58
N THR A 39 6.25 -0.41 3.04
CA THR A 39 5.96 -1.54 2.16
C THR A 39 6.33 -2.86 2.83
N TYR A 40 5.37 -3.76 2.98
CA TYR A 40 5.51 -5.08 3.56
C TYR A 40 5.47 -6.14 2.47
N SER A 41 6.47 -7.01 2.47
CA SER A 41 6.62 -8.07 1.49
C SER A 41 6.45 -9.45 2.13
N GLY A 42 6.00 -10.41 1.32
CA GLY A 42 5.72 -11.78 1.74
C GLY A 42 5.89 -12.76 0.59
N ARG A 43 5.64 -14.04 0.86
CA ARG A 43 5.83 -15.12 -0.13
C ARG A 43 4.60 -15.44 -0.96
N HIS A 44 3.43 -14.98 -0.52
CA HIS A 44 2.16 -15.30 -1.16
C HIS A 44 1.17 -14.15 -0.99
N GLU A 45 0.60 -13.68 -2.09
CA GLU A 45 -0.36 -12.58 -2.16
C GLU A 45 -1.58 -12.82 -1.27
N GLY A 46 -2.05 -14.07 -1.15
CA GLY A 46 -3.17 -14.41 -0.26
C GLY A 46 -2.88 -14.06 1.21
N SER A 47 -1.68 -14.39 1.70
CA SER A 47 -1.26 -14.07 3.07
C SER A 47 -1.16 -12.56 3.31
N LEU A 48 -0.74 -11.82 2.29
CA LEU A 48 -0.61 -10.36 2.35
C LEU A 48 -1.96 -9.65 2.27
N CYS A 49 -2.92 -10.22 1.54
CA CYS A 49 -4.31 -9.74 1.55
C CYS A 49 -4.92 -9.86 2.95
N HIS A 50 -4.73 -11.00 3.62
CA HIS A 50 -5.16 -11.17 5.00
C HIS A 50 -4.42 -10.21 5.95
N ALA A 51 -3.13 -9.96 5.74
CA ALA A 51 -2.37 -8.99 6.53
C ALA A 51 -2.89 -7.55 6.35
N ALA A 52 -3.24 -7.16 5.13
CA ALA A 52 -3.82 -5.85 4.84
C ALA A 52 -5.22 -5.68 5.48
N ASP A 53 -6.07 -6.71 5.43
CA ASP A 53 -7.37 -6.70 6.12
C ASP A 53 -7.18 -6.60 7.64
N ALA A 54 -6.26 -7.38 8.22
CA ALA A 54 -5.94 -7.31 9.64
C ALA A 54 -5.39 -5.93 10.04
N PHE A 55 -4.51 -5.34 9.22
CA PHE A 55 -4.00 -3.98 9.42
C PHE A 55 -5.15 -2.97 9.46
N CYS A 56 -6.02 -2.97 8.45
CA CYS A 56 -7.18 -2.09 8.38
C CYS A 56 -8.11 -2.21 9.59
N ARG A 57 -8.34 -3.43 10.09
CA ARG A 57 -9.18 -3.69 11.28
C ARG A 57 -8.52 -3.25 12.57
N ALA A 58 -7.23 -3.49 12.72
CA ALA A 58 -6.48 -3.18 13.94
C ALA A 58 -6.21 -1.68 14.09
N THR A 59 -5.95 -0.98 12.99
CA THR A 59 -5.59 0.46 12.99
C THR A 59 -6.78 1.37 12.67
N GLY A 60 -7.85 0.82 12.09
CA GLY A 60 -8.97 1.61 11.56
C GLY A 60 -8.67 2.32 10.24
N GLU A 61 -7.50 2.09 9.62
CA GLU A 61 -7.03 2.87 8.46
C GLU A 61 -7.67 2.51 7.12
N GLY A 62 -8.62 1.57 7.07
CA GLY A 62 -9.51 1.37 5.91
C GLY A 62 -10.88 2.08 6.04
N ARG A 63 -11.22 2.62 7.21
CA ARG A 63 -12.57 3.15 7.51
C ARG A 63 -12.72 4.65 7.26
N ARG A 64 -11.61 5.40 7.15
CA ARG A 64 -11.64 6.87 7.18
C ARG A 64 -12.27 7.54 5.95
N ASN A 65 -12.37 6.85 4.81
CA ASN A 65 -12.75 7.50 3.54
C ASN A 65 -14.12 7.05 2.97
N ILE A 66 -14.91 6.26 3.71
CA ILE A 66 -16.25 5.80 3.26
C ILE A 66 -17.40 6.56 3.94
N TRP A 67 -17.12 7.36 4.99
CA TRP A 67 -18.15 8.03 5.79
C TRP A 67 -17.82 9.50 6.14
N ASN A 68 -17.07 10.20 5.29
CA ASN A 68 -16.92 11.65 5.39
C ASN A 68 -17.15 12.31 4.04
#